data_AF-A0A9K3I3Y1-F1
#
_entry.id   AF-A0A9K3I3Y1-F1
#
_cell.length_a   1.000
_cell.length_b   1.000
_cell.length_c   1.000
_cell.angle_alpha   90.00
_cell.angle_beta   90.00
_cell.angle_gamma   90.00
#
_symmetry.space_group_name_H-M   'P 1'
#
loop_
_entity.id
_entity.type
_entity.pdbx_description
1 polymer ?
#
loop_
_entity_poly.entity_id
_entity_poly.type
_entity_poly.pdbx_seq_one_letter_code
_entity_poly.pdbx_strand_id
1 'polypeptide(L)'
;MWRLSRWQWTVQNRARAFAKKLSDAPLTIVDKRRHGHNVAEVTNLNRDVKGKVAVMVDDMIDTAGTIAKGADLLHHEGEGAWKFMHTARMFPLAIDRLSSGLFQEVITTNTILVSEKNYLPPLIVLLVANLLGESIWHVHDDYPVNLVMNMNEEGNQACPQCKTRYKQIKGNPRVNGDEEEDEFDDLDNEFNL
;
A
#
# COMPACT_ATOMS: atom_id res chain seq x y z
N MET A 1 -12.96 32.46 -2.83
CA MET A 1 -12.15 31.49 -3.61
C MET A 1 -11.72 30.37 -2.67
N TRP A 2 -12.37 29.20 -2.74
CA TRP A 2 -12.04 28.06 -1.87
C TRP A 2 -10.81 27.32 -2.42
N ARG A 3 -9.64 27.51 -1.80
CA ARG A 3 -8.45 26.69 -2.05
C ARG A 3 -8.59 25.42 -1.21
N LEU A 4 -9.15 24.36 -1.78
CA LEU A 4 -8.89 23.01 -1.26
C LEU A 4 -7.37 22.82 -1.26
N SER A 5 -6.79 22.56 -0.10
CA SER A 5 -5.33 22.45 0.04
C SER A 5 -4.84 21.31 -0.86
N ARG A 6 -3.77 21.56 -1.62
CA ARG A 6 -3.18 20.63 -2.60
C ARG A 6 -2.93 19.21 -2.05
N TRP A 7 -2.79 19.10 -0.73
CA TRP A 7 -2.60 17.85 0.04
C TRP A 7 -3.85 16.97 0.15
N GLN A 8 -5.05 17.54 0.22
CA GLN A 8 -6.28 16.74 0.32
C GLN A 8 -6.62 16.07 -1.03
N TRP A 9 -6.16 16.67 -2.13
CA TRP A 9 -6.41 16.22 -3.50
C TRP A 9 -5.59 14.98 -3.88
N THR A 10 -4.33 14.89 -3.42
CA THR A 10 -3.43 13.76 -3.74
C THR A 10 -3.88 12.47 -3.08
N VAL A 11 -4.30 12.52 -1.81
CA VAL A 11 -4.82 11.36 -1.08
C VAL A 11 -6.13 10.85 -1.70
N GLN A 12 -7.00 11.76 -2.13
CA GLN A 12 -8.24 11.38 -2.84
C GLN A 12 -7.95 10.68 -4.18
N ASN A 13 -6.96 11.15 -4.95
CA ASN A 13 -6.57 10.49 -6.20
C ASN A 13 -6.00 9.09 -5.96
N ARG A 14 -5.23 8.91 -4.88
CA ARG A 14 -4.72 7.59 -4.46
C ARG A 14 -5.89 6.64 -4.12
N ALA A 15 -6.84 7.11 -3.32
CA ALA A 15 -8.02 6.31 -2.97
C ALA A 15 -8.86 5.94 -4.21
N ARG A 16 -9.03 6.86 -5.17
CA ARG A 16 -9.71 6.58 -6.45
C ARG A 16 -8.96 5.56 -7.30
N ALA A 17 -7.63 5.71 -7.45
CA ALA A 17 -6.82 4.78 -8.22
C ALA A 17 -6.85 3.37 -7.60
N PHE A 18 -6.82 3.30 -6.27
CA PHE A 18 -6.94 2.04 -5.54
C PHE A 18 -8.32 1.38 -5.72
N ALA A 19 -9.39 2.16 -5.60
CA ALA A 19 -10.76 1.68 -5.83
C ALA A 19 -10.94 1.12 -7.26
N LYS A 20 -10.35 1.76 -8.27
CA LYS A 20 -10.34 1.26 -9.65
C LYS A 20 -9.66 -0.12 -9.77
N LYS A 21 -8.52 -0.31 -9.10
CA LYS A 21 -7.82 -1.61 -9.05
C LYS A 21 -8.63 -2.68 -8.30
N LEU A 22 -9.50 -2.29 -7.38
CA LEU A 22 -10.44 -3.19 -6.68
C LEU A 22 -11.76 -3.34 -7.44
N SER A 23 -11.71 -3.61 -8.75
CA SER A 23 -12.91 -3.82 -9.60
C SER A 23 -13.92 -2.67 -9.51
N ASP A 24 -13.43 -1.43 -9.62
CA ASP A 24 -14.24 -0.21 -9.53
C ASP A 24 -15.09 -0.12 -8.24
N ALA A 25 -14.50 -0.51 -7.10
CA ALA A 25 -15.16 -0.48 -5.80
C ALA A 25 -15.74 0.90 -5.44
N PRO A 26 -16.89 0.97 -4.74
CA PRO A 26 -17.44 2.24 -4.29
C PRO A 26 -16.48 2.99 -3.36
N LEU A 27 -16.22 4.26 -3.65
CA LEU A 27 -15.35 5.12 -2.84
C LEU A 27 -16.15 6.04 -1.91
N THR A 28 -15.87 5.94 -0.60
CA THR A 28 -16.26 6.95 0.40
C THR A 28 -15.05 7.77 0.82
N ILE A 29 -15.25 9.05 1.16
CA ILE A 29 -14.20 9.94 1.64
C ILE A 29 -14.57 10.43 3.03
N VAL A 30 -13.63 10.27 3.96
CA VAL A 30 -13.72 10.83 5.31
C VAL A 30 -13.23 12.27 5.28
N ASP A 31 -14.14 13.25 5.44
CA ASP A 31 -13.76 14.66 5.55
C ASP A 31 -13.26 14.96 6.97
N LYS A 32 -12.02 15.45 7.07
CA LYS A 32 -11.39 15.83 8.34
C LYS A 32 -11.34 17.34 8.40
N ARG A 33 -12.12 17.94 9.30
CA ARG A 33 -12.05 19.38 9.60
C ARG A 33 -11.25 19.61 10.88
N ARG A 34 -10.35 20.59 10.87
CA ARG A 34 -9.56 21.00 12.05
C ARG A 34 -10.11 22.33 12.54
N HIS A 35 -10.66 22.33 13.75
CA HIS A 35 -11.16 23.56 14.38
C HIS A 35 -10.09 24.19 15.31
N GLY A 36 -8.96 23.50 15.55
CA GLY A 36 -7.79 23.98 16.29
C GLY A 36 -6.58 23.04 16.20
N HIS A 37 -5.51 23.34 16.94
CA HIS A 37 -4.35 22.45 17.08
C HIS A 37 -4.77 21.16 17.81
N ASN A 38 -4.46 20.00 17.20
CA ASN A 38 -4.70 18.64 17.73
C ASN A 38 -6.17 18.20 17.94
N VAL A 39 -7.17 19.04 17.68
CA VAL A 39 -8.59 18.64 17.66
C VAL A 39 -9.05 18.51 16.21
N ALA A 40 -8.93 17.29 15.70
CA ALA A 40 -9.54 16.92 14.43
C ALA A 40 -10.88 16.25 14.68
N GLU A 41 -11.95 16.80 14.12
CA GLU A 41 -13.25 16.14 14.09
C GLU A 41 -13.45 15.50 12.71
N VAL A 42 -13.64 14.18 12.73
CA VAL A 42 -14.06 13.41 11.56
C VAL A 42 -15.57 13.44 11.58
N THR A 43 -16.17 14.20 10.67
CA THR A 43 -17.55 14.66 10.86
C THR A 43 -18.55 14.06 9.88
N ASN A 44 -18.13 13.59 8.70
CA ASN A 44 -19.08 13.07 7.69
C ASN A 44 -18.45 12.02 6.77
N LEU A 45 -19.26 11.02 6.40
CA LEU A 45 -19.08 10.14 5.25
C LEU A 45 -19.93 10.67 4.10
N ASN A 46 -19.39 10.70 2.88
CA ASN A 46 -20.10 11.21 1.71
C ASN A 46 -20.98 10.16 1.00
N ARG A 47 -20.96 8.91 1.47
CA ARG A 47 -21.73 7.78 0.92
C ARG A 47 -22.07 6.76 2.01
N ASP A 48 -23.12 5.97 1.75
CA ASP A 48 -23.55 4.86 2.60
C ASP A 48 -22.51 3.72 2.61
N VAL A 49 -22.11 3.34 3.82
CA VAL A 49 -21.13 2.29 4.13
C VAL A 49 -21.77 1.08 4.83
N LYS A 50 -23.08 1.09 5.07
CA LYS A 50 -23.76 0.04 5.82
C LYS A 50 -23.64 -1.32 5.12
N GLY A 51 -23.30 -2.35 5.90
CA GLY A 51 -23.13 -3.73 5.43
C GLY A 51 -21.93 -3.94 4.47
N LYS A 52 -21.00 -2.99 4.39
CA LYS A 52 -19.82 -3.07 3.50
C LYS A 52 -18.54 -3.19 4.31
N VAL A 53 -17.57 -3.89 3.72
CA VAL A 53 -16.18 -3.89 4.18
C VAL A 53 -15.53 -2.60 3.69
N ALA A 54 -15.08 -1.73 4.60
CA ALA A 54 -14.24 -0.59 4.20
C ALA A 54 -12.76 -0.96 4.22
N VAL A 55 -12.07 -0.53 3.16
CA VAL A 55 -10.61 -0.50 3.08
C VAL A 55 -10.17 0.95 3.12
N MET A 56 -9.47 1.34 4.18
CA MET A 56 -8.94 2.69 4.29
C MET A 56 -7.49 2.71 3.81
N VAL A 57 -7.15 3.72 3.02
CA VAL A 57 -5.84 3.89 2.39
C VAL A 57 -5.34 5.30 2.65
N ASP A 58 -4.09 5.42 3.10
CA ASP A 58 -3.39 6.69 3.24
C ASP A 58 -2.05 6.65 2.46
N ASP A 59 -1.19 7.64 2.60
CA ASP A 59 0.20 7.63 2.09
C ASP A 59 1.27 7.58 3.19
N MET A 60 0.91 7.87 4.44
CA MET A 60 1.66 7.54 5.64
C MET A 60 0.76 7.58 6.87
N ILE A 61 0.97 6.69 7.85
CA ILE A 61 0.45 6.87 9.21
C ILE A 61 1.58 7.32 10.14
N ASP A 62 1.41 8.47 10.79
CA ASP A 62 2.36 8.94 11.81
C ASP A 62 1.89 8.62 13.23
N THR A 63 0.81 9.26 13.70
CA THR A 63 0.27 9.05 15.07
C THR A 63 -0.98 8.18 15.10
N ALA A 64 -1.46 7.68 13.95
CA ALA A 64 -2.74 6.97 13.79
C ALA A 64 -4.01 7.72 14.24
N GLY A 65 -3.92 9.02 14.60
CA GLY A 65 -5.08 9.76 15.12
C GLY A 65 -6.17 10.01 14.08
N THR A 66 -5.80 10.29 12.82
CA THR A 66 -6.78 10.45 11.73
C THR A 66 -7.49 9.13 11.45
N ILE A 67 -6.71 8.05 11.33
CA ILE A 67 -7.23 6.77 10.90
C ILE A 67 -8.09 6.09 11.97
N ALA A 68 -7.71 6.20 13.24
CA ALA A 68 -8.52 5.70 14.35
C ALA A 68 -9.90 6.37 14.40
N LYS A 69 -9.97 7.70 14.23
CA LYS A 69 -11.26 8.42 14.19
C LYS A 69 -12.09 8.05 12.96
N GLY A 70 -11.45 7.82 11.82
CA GLY A 70 -12.14 7.35 10.62
C GLY A 70 -12.69 5.93 10.80
N ALA A 71 -11.93 5.03 11.42
CA ALA A 71 -12.35 3.67 11.72
C ALA A 71 -13.50 3.63 12.73
N ASP A 72 -13.45 4.47 13.76
CA ASP A 72 -14.51 4.66 14.75
C ASP A 72 -15.82 5.14 14.10
N LEU A 73 -15.74 6.16 13.21
CA LEU A 73 -16.91 6.60 12.44
C LEU A 73 -17.46 5.48 11.54
N LEU A 74 -16.59 4.70 10.89
CA LEU A 74 -17.01 3.57 10.06
C LEU A 74 -17.68 2.46 10.87
N HIS A 75 -17.24 2.20 12.10
CA HIS A 75 -17.91 1.26 13.01
C HIS A 75 -19.29 1.75 13.44
N HIS A 76 -19.43 3.06 13.65
CA HIS A 76 -20.69 3.64 14.10
C HIS A 76 -21.73 3.70 12.96
N GLU A 77 -21.28 3.91 11.72
CA GLU A 77 -22.13 4.06 10.53
C GLU A 77 -22.27 2.77 9.70
N GLY A 78 -21.41 1.76 9.92
CA GLY A 78 -21.40 0.52 9.15
C GLY A 78 -21.31 -0.75 10.00
N GLU A 79 -21.91 -1.84 9.51
CA GLU A 79 -22.10 -3.09 10.27
C GLU A 79 -21.10 -4.22 9.92
N GLY A 80 -19.93 -3.99 9.28
CA GLY A 80 -19.10 -5.12 8.81
C GLY A 80 -17.61 -4.91 8.56
N ALA A 81 -16.83 -5.95 8.89
CA ALA A 81 -15.38 -6.18 8.84
C ALA A 81 -14.50 -5.15 8.08
N TRP A 82 -13.39 -4.73 8.71
CA TRP A 82 -12.63 -3.54 8.31
C TRP A 82 -11.14 -3.84 8.17
N LYS A 83 -10.59 -3.67 6.98
CA LYS A 83 -9.18 -3.93 6.69
C LYS A 83 -8.45 -2.63 6.41
N PHE A 84 -7.32 -2.42 7.08
CA PHE A 84 -6.51 -1.23 6.89
C PHE A 84 -5.23 -1.55 6.12
N MET A 85 -4.88 -0.73 5.13
CA MET A 85 -3.62 -0.86 4.40
C MET A 85 -2.89 0.47 4.28
N HIS A 86 -1.85 0.66 5.09
CA HIS A 86 -0.81 1.62 4.80
C HIS A 86 0.53 1.50 5.54
N THR A 87 1.59 2.11 4.96
CA THR A 87 2.91 2.40 5.56
C THR A 87 2.76 3.20 6.86
N ALA A 88 2.93 2.53 8.01
CA ALA A 88 2.76 3.13 9.33
C ALA A 88 4.09 3.30 10.06
N ARG A 89 4.28 4.46 10.67
CA ARG A 89 5.31 4.67 11.70
C ARG A 89 4.80 4.06 13.00
N MET A 90 5.51 3.04 13.48
CA MET A 90 5.13 2.30 14.68
C MET A 90 5.73 2.96 15.94
N PHE A 91 5.36 4.21 16.21
CA PHE A 91 5.63 4.86 17.50
C PHE A 91 4.59 4.44 18.55
N PRO A 92 4.89 4.54 19.86
CA PRO A 92 3.99 4.06 20.93
C PRO A 92 2.54 4.53 20.79
N LEU A 93 2.31 5.83 20.55
CA LEU A 93 0.95 6.37 20.40
C LEU A 93 0.20 5.80 19.18
N ALA A 94 0.91 5.51 18.09
CA ALA A 94 0.31 4.89 16.92
C ALA A 94 -0.03 3.43 17.19
N ILE A 95 0.87 2.71 17.86
CA ILE A 95 0.69 1.32 18.29
C ILE A 95 -0.56 1.18 19.15
N ASP A 96 -0.72 2.02 20.17
CA ASP A 96 -1.87 1.97 21.08
C ASP A 96 -3.19 2.15 20.32
N ARG A 97 -3.23 3.11 19.38
CA ARG A 97 -4.42 3.38 18.56
C ARG A 97 -4.73 2.29 17.56
N LEU A 98 -3.71 1.73 16.92
CA LEU A 98 -3.86 0.62 15.96
C LEU A 98 -4.23 -0.69 16.67
N SER A 99 -3.90 -0.82 17.96
CA SER A 99 -4.26 -1.98 18.81
C SER A 99 -5.61 -1.84 19.51
N SER A 100 -6.37 -0.77 19.26
CA SER A 100 -7.64 -0.46 19.94
C SER A 100 -8.78 -1.45 19.67
N GLY A 101 -8.59 -2.42 18.77
CA GLY A 101 -9.62 -3.35 18.31
C GLY A 101 -10.49 -2.81 17.17
N LEU A 102 -10.29 -1.55 16.76
CA LEU A 102 -10.98 -0.94 15.61
C LEU A 102 -10.54 -1.50 14.24
N PHE A 103 -9.45 -2.28 14.21
CA PHE A 103 -8.82 -2.75 12.98
C PHE A 103 -8.71 -4.27 13.00
N GLN A 104 -9.19 -4.91 11.93
CA GLN A 104 -9.00 -6.35 11.75
C GLN A 104 -7.57 -6.65 11.29
N GLU A 105 -7.07 -5.87 10.34
CA GLU A 105 -5.74 -5.99 9.75
C GLU A 105 -5.17 -4.58 9.55
N VAL A 106 -3.87 -4.42 9.76
CA VAL A 106 -3.09 -3.21 9.53
C VAL A 106 -1.92 -3.61 8.63
N ILE A 107 -1.97 -3.25 7.35
CA ILE A 107 -0.95 -3.67 6.38
C ILE A 107 0.02 -2.52 6.12
N THR A 108 1.31 -2.67 6.41
CA THR A 108 2.37 -1.69 6.14
C THR A 108 3.41 -2.23 5.18
N THR A 109 4.31 -1.39 4.68
CA THR A 109 5.51 -1.81 3.94
C THR A 109 6.73 -1.82 4.85
N ASN A 110 7.78 -2.56 4.50
CA ASN A 110 9.06 -2.54 5.19
C ASN A 110 9.96 -1.33 4.81
N THR A 111 9.39 -0.27 4.23
CA THR A 111 10.09 0.99 3.91
C THR A 111 10.56 1.73 5.16
N ILE A 112 9.88 1.52 6.28
CA ILE A 112 10.32 1.92 7.62
C ILE A 112 10.41 0.63 8.44
N LEU A 113 11.56 0.40 9.06
CA LEU A 113 11.79 -0.77 9.88
C LEU A 113 10.85 -0.78 11.09
N VAL A 114 10.12 -1.87 11.24
CA VAL A 114 9.32 -2.17 12.44
C VAL A 114 10.17 -3.08 13.32
N SER A 115 10.54 -2.59 14.52
CA SER A 115 11.24 -3.44 15.50
C SER A 115 10.32 -4.54 16.01
N GLU A 116 10.85 -5.72 16.35
CA GLU A 116 10.07 -6.87 16.84
C GLU A 116 9.09 -6.52 17.98
N LYS A 117 9.52 -5.70 18.95
CA LYS A 117 8.68 -5.23 20.06
C LYS A 117 7.46 -4.37 19.66
N ASN A 118 7.44 -3.87 18.43
CA ASN A 118 6.39 -3.02 17.89
C ASN A 118 5.45 -3.79 16.94
N TYR A 119 5.64 -5.10 16.78
CA TYR A 119 4.69 -5.94 16.05
C TYR A 119 3.42 -6.12 16.87
N LEU A 120 2.29 -5.96 16.19
CA LEU A 120 0.97 -6.07 16.76
C LEU A 120 0.25 -7.24 16.09
N PRO A 121 -0.69 -7.94 16.76
CA PRO A 121 -1.41 -9.05 16.17
C PRO A 121 -2.06 -8.75 14.80
N PRO A 122 -2.68 -7.57 14.54
CA PRO A 122 -3.24 -7.28 13.23
C PRO A 122 -2.21 -6.78 12.21
N LEU A 123 -0.94 -6.58 12.57
CA LEU A 123 0.06 -5.98 11.69
C LEU A 123 0.60 -6.98 10.66
N ILE A 124 0.49 -6.62 9.39
CA ILE A 124 1.06 -7.35 8.25
C ILE A 124 2.10 -6.44 7.60
N VAL A 125 3.32 -6.94 7.37
CA VAL A 125 4.40 -6.17 6.72
C VAL A 125 4.67 -6.74 5.33
N LEU A 126 4.43 -5.94 4.29
CA LEU A 126 4.73 -6.25 2.91
C LEU A 126 6.16 -5.83 2.57
N LEU A 127 6.92 -6.74 1.95
CA LEU A 127 8.25 -6.43 1.46
C LEU A 127 8.16 -5.67 0.14
N VAL A 128 8.88 -4.55 0.06
CA VAL A 128 9.08 -3.80 -1.19
C VAL A 128 10.49 -3.95 -1.75
N ALA A 129 11.30 -4.85 -1.16
CA ALA A 129 12.70 -5.05 -1.55
C ALA A 129 12.85 -5.36 -3.04
N ASN A 130 12.01 -6.26 -3.59
CA ASN A 130 12.04 -6.61 -5.01
C ASN A 130 11.71 -5.38 -5.87
N LEU A 131 10.64 -4.65 -5.55
CA LEU A 131 10.27 -3.42 -6.28
C LEU A 131 11.42 -2.41 -6.33
N LEU A 132 12.13 -2.23 -5.22
CA LEU A 132 13.28 -1.32 -5.12
C LEU A 132 14.50 -1.85 -5.86
N GLY A 133 14.82 -3.14 -5.72
CA GLY A 133 15.93 -3.78 -6.41
C GLY A 133 15.80 -3.68 -7.93
N GLU A 134 14.61 -3.97 -8.44
CA GLU A 134 14.26 -3.83 -9.86
C GLU A 134 14.36 -2.37 -10.32
N SER A 135 13.84 -1.44 -9.53
CA SER A 135 13.98 -0.01 -9.86
C SER A 135 15.44 0.43 -9.96
N ILE A 136 16.32 -0.08 -9.09
CA ILE A 136 17.75 0.21 -9.13
C ILE A 136 18.39 -0.41 -10.37
N TRP A 137 18.07 -1.67 -10.69
CA TRP A 137 18.59 -2.35 -11.88
C TRP A 137 18.16 -1.63 -13.17
N HIS A 138 16.89 -1.24 -13.28
CA HIS A 138 16.39 -0.46 -14.42
C HIS A 138 17.14 0.88 -14.58
N VAL A 139 17.41 1.57 -13.48
CA VAL A 139 18.18 2.84 -13.54
C VAL A 139 19.64 2.60 -13.92
N HIS A 140 20.24 1.48 -13.47
CA HIS A 140 21.62 1.15 -13.78
C HIS A 140 21.82 0.79 -15.26
N ASP A 141 20.90 0.03 -15.84
CA ASP A 141 20.97 -0.47 -17.23
C ASP A 141 20.14 0.37 -18.22
N ASP A 142 19.75 1.60 -17.85
CA ASP A 142 18.96 2.52 -18.68
C ASP A 142 17.61 1.94 -19.20
N TYR A 143 17.03 0.98 -18.47
CA TYR A 143 15.69 0.46 -18.75
C TYR A 143 14.58 1.38 -18.20
N PRO A 144 13.42 1.44 -18.87
CA PRO A 144 12.30 2.25 -18.40
C PRO A 144 11.76 1.78 -17.03
N VAL A 145 11.88 2.61 -16.00
CA VAL A 145 11.43 2.30 -14.62
C VAL A 145 9.91 2.14 -14.52
N ASN A 146 9.13 2.69 -15.45
CA ASN A 146 7.67 2.55 -15.45
C ASN A 146 7.20 1.09 -15.62
N LEU A 147 8.02 0.21 -16.20
CA LEU A 147 7.71 -1.22 -16.35
C LEU A 147 7.62 -1.92 -14.98
N VAL A 148 8.41 -1.47 -14.00
CA VAL A 148 8.43 -1.97 -12.62
C VAL A 148 7.06 -1.80 -11.94
N MET A 149 6.27 -0.80 -12.33
CA MET A 149 4.98 -0.47 -11.70
C MET A 149 3.87 -1.51 -11.95
N ASN A 150 4.07 -2.42 -12.90
CA ASN A 150 3.09 -3.45 -13.31
C ASN A 150 3.57 -4.89 -13.01
N MET A 151 4.70 -5.07 -12.32
CA MET A 151 5.33 -6.39 -12.10
C MET A 151 4.41 -7.45 -11.47
N ASN A 152 3.47 -7.04 -10.62
CA ASN A 152 2.58 -7.98 -9.92
C ASN A 152 1.46 -8.55 -10.82
N GLU A 153 1.19 -7.94 -11.98
CA GLU A 153 0.18 -8.41 -12.94
C GLU A 153 0.74 -9.52 -13.84
N GLU A 154 2.06 -9.64 -13.95
CA GLU A 154 2.77 -10.58 -14.84
C GLU A 154 3.66 -11.61 -14.10
N GLY A 155 3.73 -11.55 -12.77
CA GLY A 155 4.65 -12.39 -11.98
C GLY A 155 4.25 -13.87 -11.88
N ASN A 156 5.13 -14.75 -12.35
CA ASN A 156 4.98 -16.21 -12.28
C ASN A 156 5.68 -16.86 -11.07
N GLN A 157 6.60 -16.15 -10.41
CA GLN A 157 7.30 -16.61 -9.20
C GLN A 157 6.74 -15.94 -7.95
N ALA A 158 6.97 -16.52 -6.77
CA ALA A 158 6.51 -15.98 -5.49
C ALA A 158 7.66 -15.92 -4.48
N CYS A 159 7.86 -14.75 -3.88
CA CYS A 159 8.88 -14.54 -2.86
C CYS A 159 8.67 -15.56 -1.70
N PRO A 160 9.69 -16.34 -1.31
CA PRO A 160 9.53 -17.34 -0.26
C PRO A 160 9.16 -16.73 1.09
N GLN A 161 9.56 -15.47 1.33
CA GLN A 161 9.46 -14.76 2.60
C GLN A 161 8.12 -14.02 2.77
N CYS A 162 7.63 -13.31 1.74
CA CYS A 162 6.39 -12.52 1.82
C CYS A 162 5.30 -12.97 0.84
N LYS A 163 5.55 -13.98 0.01
CA LYS A 163 4.64 -14.50 -1.03
C LYS A 163 4.24 -13.50 -2.12
N THR A 164 4.86 -12.31 -2.16
CA THR A 164 4.70 -11.36 -3.27
C THR A 164 5.10 -12.01 -4.57
N ARG A 165 4.24 -11.94 -5.59
CA ARG A 165 4.54 -12.46 -6.92
C ARG A 165 5.48 -11.52 -7.67
N TYR A 166 6.43 -12.07 -8.41
CA TYR A 166 7.36 -11.33 -9.25
C TYR A 166 7.66 -12.11 -10.54
N LYS A 167 8.14 -11.41 -11.57
CA LYS A 167 8.62 -12.01 -12.81
C LYS A 167 10.14 -12.00 -12.75
N GLN A 168 10.79 -13.13 -13.05
CA GLN A 168 12.24 -13.16 -13.19
C GLN A 168 12.62 -12.32 -14.40
N ILE A 169 13.56 -11.39 -14.22
CA ILE A 169 14.11 -10.57 -15.30
C ILE A 169 15.55 -11.01 -15.53
N LYS A 170 15.94 -11.11 -16.81
CA LYS A 170 17.26 -11.55 -17.25
C LYS A 170 18.35 -10.70 -16.58
N GLY A 171 19.29 -11.35 -15.88
CA GLY A 171 20.40 -10.70 -15.19
C GLY A 171 20.30 -10.63 -13.66
N ASN A 172 19.16 -11.00 -13.06
CA ASN A 172 19.03 -11.06 -11.60
C ASN A 172 19.75 -12.29 -10.99
N PRO A 173 20.32 -12.19 -9.77
CA PRO A 173 20.89 -13.34 -9.07
C PRO A 173 19.85 -14.43 -8.83
N ARG A 174 20.16 -15.67 -9.26
CA ARG A 174 19.25 -16.81 -9.10
C ARG A 174 19.02 -17.16 -7.63
N VAL A 175 17.81 -17.55 -7.29
CA VAL A 175 17.44 -18.14 -5.99
C VAL A 175 17.13 -19.64 -6.15
N ASN A 176 17.14 -20.38 -5.03
CA ASN A 176 16.83 -21.80 -5.04
C ASN A 176 15.41 -22.06 -5.59
N GLY A 177 15.33 -22.74 -6.73
CA GLY A 177 14.07 -23.08 -7.40
C GLY A 177 13.85 -22.37 -8.75
N ASP A 178 14.78 -21.50 -9.17
CA ASP A 178 14.72 -20.90 -10.51
C ASP A 178 15.04 -21.96 -11.58
N GLU A 179 14.26 -21.95 -12.68
CA GLU A 179 14.54 -22.78 -13.87
C GLU A 179 15.81 -22.26 -14.57
N GLU A 180 16.64 -23.17 -15.08
CA GLU A 180 17.80 -22.79 -15.88
C GLU A 180 17.31 -22.31 -17.25
N GLU A 181 17.49 -21.02 -17.55
CA GLU A 181 17.28 -20.51 -18.91
C GLU A 181 18.43 -20.99 -19.82
N ASP A 182 18.15 -22.05 -20.59
CA ASP A 182 18.94 -22.50 -21.73
C ASP A 182 18.56 -21.68 -22.98
N GLU A 183 18.95 -20.41 -23.06
CA GLU A 183 18.94 -19.72 -24.36
C GLU A 183 20.03 -18.65 -24.43
N PHE A 184 21.04 -18.96 -25.23
CA PHE A 184 22.04 -18.01 -25.69
C PHE A 184 21.31 -17.11 -26.70
N ASP A 185 20.84 -15.96 -26.25
CA ASP A 185 20.20 -15.00 -27.18
C ASP A 185 21.19 -14.62 -28.28
N ASP A 186 20.87 -15.00 -29.52
CA ASP A 186 21.58 -14.60 -30.74
C ASP A 186 21.49 -13.08 -30.92
N LEU A 187 22.38 -12.35 -30.23
CA LEU A 187 22.57 -10.90 -30.36
C LEU A 187 22.90 -10.46 -31.80
N ASP A 188 23.24 -11.40 -32.69
CA ASP A 188 23.62 -11.14 -34.07
C ASP A 188 22.41 -10.89 -35.01
N ASN A 189 21.17 -11.15 -34.60
CA ASN A 189 19.98 -10.91 -35.44
C ASN A 189 19.16 -9.66 -35.07
N GLU A 190 19.48 -8.97 -33.99
CA GLU A 190 18.68 -7.82 -33.52
C GLU A 190 18.95 -6.50 -34.29
N PHE A 191 19.98 -6.48 -35.15
CA PHE A 191 20.33 -5.34 -35.99
C PHE A 191 19.95 -5.49 -37.47
N ASN A 192 19.21 -6.56 -37.84
CA ASN A 192 18.69 -6.75 -39.20
C ASN A 192 17.22 -6.31 -39.30
N LEU A 193 16.98 -5.00 -39.18
CA LEU A 193 15.73 -4.33 -39.59
C LEU A 193 16.04 -2.99 -40.27
#